data_AF-A0A3D0XZA9-F1
#
_entry.id   AF-A0A3D0XZA9-F1
#
_cell.length_a   1.000
_cell.length_b   1.000
_cell.length_c   1.000
_cell.angle_alpha   90.00
_cell.angle_beta   90.00
_cell.angle_gamma   90.00
#
_symmetry.space_group_name_H-M   'P 1'
#
loop_
_entity.id
_entity.type
_entity.pdbx_description
1 polymer ?
#
loop_
_entity_poly.entity_id
_entity_poly.type
_entity_poly.pdbx_seq_one_letter_code
_entity_poly.pdbx_strand_id
1 'polypeptide(L)' 'MENEIKVKHPNGYSGILYGKRSMVIFYNNEEVLHTGFRNINTKEELYDNLEKMPEFMKMLDDSIDEIIDEKI' A
#
# COMPACT_ATOMS: atom_id res chain seq x y z
N MET A 1 3.82 -11.70 -21.94
CA MET A 1 4.43 -10.68 -21.07
C MET A 1 3.67 -10.74 -19.76
N GLU A 2 4.35 -11.04 -18.66
CA GLU A 2 3.74 -10.92 -17.33
C GLU A 2 3.52 -9.42 -17.10
N ASN A 3 2.27 -8.97 -17.27
CA ASN A 3 1.87 -7.56 -17.10
C ASN A 3 1.71 -7.20 -15.61
N GLU A 4 2.42 -7.92 -14.74
CA GLU A 4 2.33 -7.77 -13.30
C GLU A 4 3.69 -7.94 -12.63
N ILE A 5 3.95 -7.10 -11.63
CA ILE A 5 5.11 -7.23 -10.75
C ILE A 5 4.58 -7.49 -9.34
N LYS A 6 4.94 -8.64 -8.78
CA LYS A 6 4.54 -9.06 -7.44
C LYS A 6 5.70 -8.93 -6.48
N VAL A 7 5.46 -8.33 -5.32
CA VAL A 7 6.46 -8.13 -4.27
C VAL A 7 5.86 -8.51 -2.93
N LYS A 8 6.67 -9.18 -2.10
CA LYS A 8 6.36 -9.45 -0.69
C LYS A 8 7.45 -8.81 0.16
N HIS A 9 7.05 -8.21 1.27
CA HIS A 9 7.96 -7.59 2.22
C HIS A 9 7.90 -8.35 3.56
N PRO A 10 9.02 -8.49 4.31
CA PRO A 10 9.04 -9.21 5.59
C PRO A 10 8.13 -8.64 6.68
N ASN A 11 7.63 -7.41 6.54
CA ASN A 11 6.71 -6.76 7.47
C ASN A 11 5.24 -7.22 7.33
N GLY A 12 4.96 -8.24 6.50
CA GLY A 12 3.63 -8.80 6.29
C GLY A 12 2.83 -8.16 5.15
N TYR A 13 3.37 -7.10 4.54
CA TYR A 13 2.75 -6.48 3.37
C TYR A 13 3.20 -7.15 2.06
N SER A 14 2.30 -7.15 1.08
CA SER A 14 2.60 -7.53 -0.29
C SER A 14 1.93 -6.59 -1.27
N GLY A 15 2.45 -6.50 -2.49
CA GLY A 15 1.94 -5.59 -3.49
C GLY A 15 1.99 -6.17 -4.89
N ILE A 16 1.08 -5.70 -5.73
CA ILE A 16 1.00 -6.06 -7.15
C ILE A 16 0.94 -4.76 -7.95
N LEU A 17 1.92 -4.53 -8.82
CA LEU A 17 1.78 -3.59 -9.94
C LEU A 17 1.14 -4.36 -11.09
N TYR A 18 0.12 -3.78 -11.71
CA TYR A 18 -0.54 -4.41 -12.86
C TYR A 18 -1.13 -3.36 -13.79
N GLY A 19 -1.40 -3.79 -15.02
CA GLY A 19 -1.82 -2.88 -16.08
C GLY A 19 -0.72 -1.85 -16.38
N LYS A 20 -1.10 -0.66 -16.85
CA LYS A 20 -0.12 0.40 -17.17
C LYS A 20 0.26 1.27 -15.96
N ARG A 21 -0.61 1.34 -14.94
CA ARG A 21 -0.55 2.36 -13.87
C ARG A 21 -1.25 1.95 -12.57
N SER A 22 -1.65 0.69 -12.42
CA SER A 22 -2.44 0.26 -11.26
C SER A 22 -1.59 -0.49 -10.25
N MET A 23 -1.98 -0.35 -8.99
CA MET A 23 -1.29 -0.98 -7.87
C MET A 23 -2.28 -1.35 -6.78
N VAL A 24 -2.09 -2.54 -6.22
CA VAL A 24 -2.82 -3.02 -5.05
C VAL A 24 -1.81 -3.45 -3.98
N ILE A 25 -2.13 -3.19 -2.71
CA ILE A 25 -1.36 -3.63 -1.54
C ILE A 25 -2.27 -4.49 -0.66
N PHE A 26 -1.69 -5.57 -0.16
CA PHE A 26 -2.31 -6.46 0.80
C PHE A 26 -1.52 -6.49 2.11
N TYR A 27 -2.25 -6.70 3.22
CA TYR A 27 -1.70 -7.10 4.50
C TYR A 27 -2.44 -8.36 4.97
N ASN A 28 -1.73 -9.42 5.35
CA ASN A 28 -2.34 -10.70 5.75
C ASN A 28 -3.36 -11.28 4.74
N ASN A 29 -3.11 -11.08 3.44
CA ASN A 29 -4.00 -11.45 2.31
C ASN A 29 -5.29 -10.62 2.17
N GLU A 30 -5.48 -9.58 2.97
CA GLU A 30 -6.58 -8.63 2.80
C GLU A 30 -6.10 -7.40 2.04
N GLU A 31 -6.92 -6.90 1.11
CA GLU A 31 -6.63 -5.68 0.36
C GLU A 31 -6.76 -4.47 1.29
N VAL A 32 -5.70 -3.66 1.38
CA VAL A 32 -5.67 -2.48 2.26
C VAL A 32 -5.49 -1.17 1.51
N LEU A 33 -5.02 -1.23 0.26
CA LEU A 33 -4.86 -0.05 -0.58
C LEU A 33 -4.94 -0.44 -2.05
N HIS A 34 -5.75 0.28 -2.83
CA HIS A 34 -5.85 0.12 -4.27
C HIS A 34 -5.88 1.48 -4.96
N THR A 35 -5.16 1.59 -6.07
CA THR A 35 -5.12 2.81 -6.87
C THR A 35 -5.17 2.53 -8.37
N GLY A 36 -5.95 3.34 -9.08
CA GLY A 36 -6.14 3.24 -10.52
C GLY A 36 -5.15 4.04 -11.38
N PHE A 37 -4.40 5.00 -10.83
CA PHE A 37 -3.48 5.86 -11.59
C PHE A 37 -2.24 6.23 -10.78
N ARG A 38 -1.12 5.52 -10.98
CA ARG A 38 0.20 5.86 -10.41
C ARG A 38 1.31 5.83 -11.45
N ASN A 39 2.46 6.40 -11.05
CA ASN A 39 3.74 6.34 -11.77
C ASN A 39 4.63 5.15 -11.36
N ILE A 40 4.29 4.39 -10.32
CA ILE A 40 5.13 3.31 -9.78
C ILE A 40 5.21 2.19 -10.83
N ASN A 41 6.38 2.01 -11.41
CA ASN A 41 6.61 1.06 -12.50
C ASN A 41 7.78 0.11 -12.24
N THR A 42 8.41 0.16 -11.07
CA THR A 42 9.54 -0.70 -10.74
C THR A 42 9.27 -1.55 -9.51
N LYS A 43 9.94 -2.72 -9.47
CA LYS A 43 9.91 -3.63 -8.33
C LYS A 43 10.49 -2.98 -7.07
N GLU A 44 11.56 -2.20 -7.23
CA GLU A 44 12.26 -1.51 -6.14
C GLU A 44 11.38 -0.42 -5.52
N GLU A 45 10.77 0.44 -6.35
CA GLU A 45 9.82 1.44 -5.85
C GLU A 45 8.64 0.79 -5.14
N LEU A 46 8.10 -0.32 -5.66
CA LEU A 46 7.04 -1.05 -4.96
C LEU A 46 7.55 -1.58 -3.61
N TYR A 47 8.75 -2.15 -3.54
CA TYR A 47 9.33 -2.64 -2.30
C TYR A 47 9.48 -1.51 -1.26
N ASP A 48 10.01 -0.36 -1.66
CA ASP A 48 10.16 0.82 -0.79
C ASP A 48 8.81 1.36 -0.29
N ASN A 49 7.75 1.26 -1.12
CA ASN A 49 6.40 1.59 -0.66
C ASN A 49 5.91 0.60 0.40
N LEU A 50 6.14 -0.70 0.21
CA LEU A 50 5.75 -1.72 1.20
C LEU A 50 6.50 -1.54 2.53
N GLU A 51 7.75 -1.10 2.50
CA GLU A 51 8.53 -0.79 3.71
C GLU A 51 7.88 0.32 4.55
N LYS A 52 7.33 1.35 3.89
CA LYS A 52 6.71 2.52 4.54
C LYS A 52 5.25 2.33 4.94
N MET A 53 4.61 1.24 4.50
CA MET A 53 3.19 0.98 4.79
C MET A 53 2.82 0.97 6.27
N PRO A 54 3.61 0.38 7.19
CA PRO A 54 3.29 0.41 8.62
C PRO A 54 3.19 1.84 9.18
N GLU A 55 4.12 2.72 8.81
CA GLU A 55 4.11 4.12 9.23
C GLU A 55 2.91 4.85 8.64
N PHE A 56 2.64 4.66 7.34
CA PHE A 56 1.47 5.24 6.67
C PHE A 56 0.15 4.83 7.33
N MET A 57 -0.01 3.54 7.66
CA MET A 57 -1.23 3.05 8.31
C MET A 57 -1.37 3.60 9.73
N LYS A 58 -0.28 3.72 10.48
CA LYS A 58 -0.30 4.36 11.80
C LYS A 58 -0.73 5.83 11.71
N MET A 59 -0.20 6.59 10.74
CA MET A 59 -0.60 7.99 10.55
C MET A 59 -2.10 8.13 10.24
N LEU A 60 -2.67 7.18 9.49
CA LEU A 60 -4.11 7.17 9.22
C LEU A 60 -4.93 6.88 10.49
N ASP A 61 -4.49 5.92 11.30
CA ASP A 61 -5.13 5.56 12.57
C ASP A 61 -5.11 6.75 13.55
N ASP A 62 -3.93 7.34 13.76
CA ASP A 62 -3.75 8.53 14.60
C ASP A 62 -4.64 9.70 14.11
N SER A 63 -4.78 9.88 12.78
CA SER A 63 -5.63 10.93 12.21
C SER A 63 -7.13 10.68 12.41
N ILE A 64 -7.57 9.43 12.50
CA ILE A 64 -8.97 9.08 12.74
C ILE A 64 -9.30 9.33 14.21
N ASP A 65 -8.40 8.98 15.12
CA ASP A 65 -8.58 9.21 16.56
C ASP A 65 -8.71 10.72 16.86
N GLU A 66 -7.88 11.56 16.24
CA GLU A 66 -8.00 13.02 16.35
C GLU A 66 -9.38 13.55 15.89
N ILE A 67 -9.96 12.98 14.83
CA ILE A 67 -11.28 13.37 14.32
C ILE A 67 -12.42 12.95 15.24
N ILE A 68 -12.29 11.81 15.92
CA ILE A 68 -13.30 11.30 16.84
C ILE A 68 -13.30 12.10 18.14
N ASP A 69 -12.11 12.44 18.67
CA ASP A 69 -11.97 13.24 19.89
C ASP A 69 -12.47 14.68 19.72
N GLU A 70 -12.42 15.28 18.53
CA GLU A 70 -13.01 16.60 18.26
C GLU A 70 -14.55 16.61 18.23
N LYS A 71 -15.21 15.45 18.22
CA LYS A 71 -16.68 15.33 18.07
C LYS A 71 -17.42 14.95 19.36
N ILE A 72 -16.74 14.82 20.50
CA ILE A 72 -17.34 14.46 21.80
C ILE A 72 -17.38 15.66 22.75
#